data_AF-A0A8B9UYM7-F1
#
_entry.id   AF-A0A8B9UYM7-F1
#
_cell.length_a   1.000
_cell.length_b   1.000
_cell.length_c   1.000
_cell.angle_alpha   90.00
_cell.angle_beta   90.00
_cell.angle_gamma   90.00
#
_symmetry.space_group_name_H-M   'P 1'
#
loop_
_entity.id
_entity.type
_entity.pdbx_description
1 polymer ?
#
loop_
_entity_poly.entity_id
_entity_poly.type
_entity_poly.pdbx_seq_one_letter_code
_entity_poly.pdbx_strand_id
1 'polypeptide(L)'
;MRDEARRLRTFSQWPDSSPVPALDLAEAGFYFVGPGDHVQCFCCGGILKDWKAGDCPMVEHLKFFPFYLLRNWRSLSLPSVDQFSVAHNVLEMGFDPLRVLSLVDNKYVLTGTHYLSESELISDLLQLDWEENSVEETPLSTEEQLRRLQEERTCKVCMDRDVSVVFVPCGHLVACGECALNLRLCPICRAVIRESVRTFMS
;
A
#
# COMPACT_ATOMS: atom_id res chain seq x y z
N MET A 1 21.90 11.56 11.44
CA MET A 1 20.57 10.99 11.76
C MET A 1 20.23 9.71 10.96
N ARG A 2 21.23 8.97 10.42
CA ARG A 2 20.98 7.75 9.63
C ARG A 2 20.62 6.52 10.47
N ASP A 3 21.10 6.46 11.71
CA ASP A 3 20.79 5.39 12.69
C ASP A 3 19.38 5.58 13.28
N GLU A 4 18.54 4.55 13.19
CA GLU A 4 17.15 4.59 13.65
C GLU A 4 17.04 4.76 15.16
N ALA A 5 17.82 4.01 15.94
CA ALA A 5 17.83 4.14 17.39
C ALA A 5 18.18 5.58 17.82
N ARG A 6 19.08 6.25 17.08
CA ARG A 6 19.41 7.67 17.27
C ARG A 6 18.28 8.61 16.88
N ARG A 7 17.48 8.29 15.85
CA ARG A 7 16.27 9.06 15.53
C ARG A 7 15.24 8.90 16.64
N LEU A 8 14.96 7.67 17.08
CA LEU A 8 13.99 7.40 18.14
C LEU A 8 14.31 8.17 19.44
N ARG A 9 15.59 8.29 19.80
CA ARG A 9 16.02 9.10 20.96
C ARG A 9 15.62 10.57 20.90
N THR A 10 15.40 11.14 19.71
CA THR A 10 14.96 12.55 19.58
C THR A 10 13.53 12.76 20.05
N PHE A 11 12.72 11.72 20.08
CA PHE A 11 11.31 11.76 20.49
C PHE A 11 11.12 11.76 22.01
N SER A 12 12.16 12.05 22.81
CA SER A 12 12.04 12.10 24.28
C SER A 12 11.06 13.15 24.79
N GLN A 13 10.76 14.17 23.97
CA GLN A 13 9.78 15.23 24.26
C GLN A 13 8.56 15.15 23.31
N TRP A 14 8.38 14.02 22.61
CA TRP A 14 7.22 13.83 21.75
C TRP A 14 5.94 13.86 22.58
N PRO A 15 4.88 14.59 22.16
CA PRO A 15 3.67 14.69 22.96
C PRO A 15 3.02 13.32 23.17
N ASP A 16 2.69 12.98 24.42
CA ASP A 16 1.97 11.74 24.75
C ASP A 16 0.57 11.67 24.08
N SER A 17 0.00 12.84 23.77
CA SER A 17 -1.28 12.97 23.05
C SER A 17 -1.14 12.83 21.52
N SER A 18 0.07 12.57 21.02
CA SER A 18 0.29 12.47 19.58
C SER A 18 -0.42 11.24 19.01
N PRO A 19 -1.14 11.38 17.89
CA PRO A 19 -1.90 10.28 17.31
C PRO A 19 -1.05 9.24 16.58
N VAL A 20 0.26 9.50 16.40
CA VAL A 20 1.19 8.64 15.68
C VAL A 20 2.37 8.26 16.60
N PRO A 21 2.71 6.95 16.71
CA PRO A 21 3.84 6.49 17.52
C PRO A 21 5.18 7.04 17.03
N ALA A 22 6.04 7.42 17.97
CA ALA A 22 7.42 7.84 17.70
C ALA A 22 8.26 6.75 16.99
N LEU A 23 7.95 5.47 17.24
CA LEU A 23 8.61 4.34 16.60
C LEU A 23 8.36 4.34 15.09
N ASP A 24 7.09 4.40 14.67
CA ASP A 24 6.69 4.40 13.26
C ASP A 24 7.30 5.60 12.50
N LEU A 25 7.37 6.76 13.16
CA LEU A 25 8.03 7.96 12.61
C LEU A 25 9.55 7.72 12.45
N ALA A 26 10.20 7.15 13.47
CA ALA A 26 11.62 6.83 13.41
C ALA A 26 11.93 5.80 12.32
N GLU A 27 11.15 4.72 12.20
CA GLU A 27 11.26 3.70 11.15
C GLU A 27 11.11 4.31 9.75
N ALA A 28 10.15 5.22 9.56
CA ALA A 28 9.95 5.95 8.30
C ALA A 28 11.03 6.99 7.95
N GLY A 29 12.07 7.11 8.79
CA GLY A 29 13.22 7.98 8.56
C GLY A 29 13.11 9.37 9.19
N PHE A 30 12.10 9.61 10.02
CA PHE A 30 11.91 10.88 10.69
C PHE A 30 12.61 10.95 12.05
N TYR A 31 13.03 12.15 12.42
CA TYR A 31 13.45 12.47 13.78
C TYR A 31 12.74 13.75 14.24
N PHE A 32 12.48 13.83 15.54
CA PHE A 32 11.79 14.96 16.13
C PHE A 32 12.67 16.21 16.11
N VAL A 33 12.09 17.32 15.65
CA VAL A 33 12.75 18.65 15.63
C VAL A 33 12.00 19.69 16.45
N GLY A 34 10.69 19.49 16.66
CA GLY A 34 9.83 20.42 17.39
C GLY A 34 9.78 21.83 16.77
N PRO A 35 9.08 22.79 17.43
CA PRO A 35 8.13 22.60 18.54
C PRO A 35 6.86 21.84 18.09
N GLY A 36 6.00 21.42 19.02
CA GLY A 36 4.77 20.68 18.66
C GLY A 36 5.07 19.26 18.18
N ASP A 37 4.55 18.87 17.02
CA ASP A 37 4.69 17.53 16.42
C ASP A 37 5.55 17.52 15.14
N HIS A 38 6.46 18.49 15.01
CA HIS A 38 7.31 18.61 13.83
C HIS A 38 8.40 17.54 13.82
N VAL A 39 8.48 16.83 12.70
CA VAL A 39 9.51 15.82 12.44
C VAL A 39 10.21 16.11 11.12
N GLN A 40 11.51 15.79 11.06
CA GLN A 40 12.32 16.00 9.86
C GLN A 40 12.90 14.68 9.38
N CYS A 41 12.87 14.44 8.08
CA CYS A 41 13.52 13.28 7.49
C CYS A 41 15.04 13.46 7.54
N PHE A 42 15.77 12.45 8.01
CA PHE A 42 17.25 12.48 8.04
C PHE A 42 17.91 12.57 6.67
N CYS A 43 17.18 12.21 5.61
CA CYS A 43 17.75 12.00 4.30
C CYS A 43 17.32 13.05 3.28
N CYS A 44 16.01 13.32 3.14
CA CYS A 44 15.53 14.37 2.24
C CYS A 44 15.51 15.75 2.91
N GLY A 45 15.58 15.81 4.25
CA GLY A 45 15.48 17.05 5.01
C GLY A 45 14.06 17.64 5.07
N GLY A 46 13.08 17.00 4.45
CA GLY A 46 11.67 17.39 4.47
C GLY A 46 11.09 17.34 5.89
N ILE A 47 10.22 18.30 6.21
CA ILE A 47 9.60 18.46 7.53
C ILE A 47 8.10 18.22 7.40
N LEU A 48 7.56 17.37 8.27
CA LEU A 48 6.13 17.10 8.42
C LEU A 48 5.66 17.45 9.83
N LYS A 49 4.36 17.78 9.95
CA LYS A 49 3.67 18.21 11.17
C LYS A 49 2.16 18.02 11.00
N ASP A 50 1.39 18.35 12.05
CA ASP A 50 -0.08 18.27 12.09
C ASP A 50 -0.60 16.83 11.86
N TRP A 51 0.07 15.85 12.47
CA TRP A 51 -0.22 14.43 12.40
C TRP A 51 -1.61 14.10 12.96
N LYS A 52 -2.32 13.17 12.31
CA LYS A 52 -3.68 12.74 12.66
C LYS A 52 -3.75 11.25 12.96
N ALA A 53 -4.82 10.84 13.64
CA ALA A 53 -5.09 9.44 13.92
C ALA A 53 -5.31 8.68 12.60
N GLY A 54 -4.51 7.63 12.39
CA GLY A 54 -4.53 6.81 11.18
C GLY A 54 -3.53 7.22 10.10
N ASP A 55 -2.78 8.31 10.28
CA ASP A 55 -1.71 8.67 9.34
C ASP A 55 -0.59 7.63 9.36
N CYS A 56 -0.19 7.17 8.18
CA CYS A 56 0.99 6.32 8.02
C CYS A 56 2.19 7.20 7.67
N PRO A 57 3.25 7.25 8.52
CA PRO A 57 4.41 8.11 8.30
C PRO A 57 5.06 7.97 6.92
N MET A 58 5.17 6.75 6.41
CA MET A 58 5.76 6.51 5.09
C MET A 58 4.89 7.07 3.96
N VAL A 59 3.55 6.97 4.08
CA VAL A 59 2.61 7.45 3.07
C VAL A 59 2.61 8.97 3.02
N GLU A 60 2.52 9.64 4.18
CA GLU A 60 2.58 11.11 4.23
C GLU A 60 3.97 11.62 3.79
N HIS A 61 5.05 10.90 4.12
CA HIS A 61 6.38 11.22 3.60
C HIS A 61 6.43 11.18 2.07
N LEU A 62 5.91 10.12 1.46
CA LEU A 62 5.85 9.96 0.01
C LEU A 62 4.99 11.04 -0.65
N LYS A 63 3.82 11.32 -0.08
CA LYS A 63 2.86 12.30 -0.59
C LYS A 63 3.47 13.70 -0.71
N PHE A 64 4.26 14.12 0.28
CA PHE A 64 4.84 15.47 0.31
C PHE A 64 6.29 15.54 -0.18
N PHE A 65 7.01 14.42 -0.15
CA PHE A 65 8.42 14.34 -0.56
C PHE A 65 8.70 13.07 -1.39
N PRO A 66 8.08 12.95 -2.60
CA PRO A 66 8.08 11.72 -3.39
C PRO A 66 9.45 11.30 -3.91
N PHE A 67 10.41 12.22 -3.94
CA PHE A 67 11.77 11.99 -4.43
C PHE A 67 12.62 11.09 -3.50
N TYR A 68 12.12 10.68 -2.32
CA TYR A 68 12.89 9.88 -1.35
C TYR A 68 12.77 8.36 -1.50
N LEU A 69 11.63 7.79 -1.93
CA LEU A 69 11.45 6.32 -1.97
C LEU A 69 12.42 5.62 -2.92
N LEU A 70 12.92 6.33 -3.91
CA LEU A 70 13.85 5.75 -4.88
C LEU A 70 15.23 5.44 -4.27
N ARG A 71 15.63 6.09 -3.16
CA ARG A 71 17.00 5.94 -2.58
C ARG A 71 17.13 4.94 -1.43
N ASN A 72 16.03 4.50 -0.84
CA ASN A 72 16.04 3.62 0.35
C ASN A 72 15.23 2.32 0.21
N TRP A 73 14.90 1.89 -1.02
CA TRP A 73 14.39 0.54 -1.39
C TRP A 73 15.26 -0.66 -0.93
N ARG A 74 16.35 -0.42 -0.17
CA ARG A 74 17.40 -1.39 0.14
C ARG A 74 17.01 -2.57 1.05
N SER A 75 15.76 -2.68 1.50
CA SER A 75 15.29 -3.86 2.27
C SER A 75 14.49 -4.87 1.42
N LEU A 76 14.26 -4.59 0.14
CA LEU A 76 13.83 -5.57 -0.85
C LEU A 76 14.93 -5.62 -1.91
N SER A 77 15.42 -6.81 -2.24
CA SER A 77 16.46 -7.05 -3.26
C SER A 77 16.37 -6.08 -4.44
N LEU A 78 17.37 -5.19 -4.59
CA LEU A 78 17.30 -4.09 -5.54
C LEU A 78 17.51 -4.55 -7.01
N PRO A 79 16.64 -4.09 -7.92
CA PRO A 79 16.97 -3.70 -9.31
C PRO A 79 18.30 -3.00 -9.51
N SER A 80 18.83 -3.04 -10.74
CA SER A 80 19.92 -2.18 -11.18
C SER A 80 19.58 -0.68 -11.06
N VAL A 81 20.62 0.16 -11.02
CA VAL A 81 20.56 1.63 -10.92
C VAL A 81 19.63 2.28 -11.98
N ASP A 82 19.30 1.56 -13.04
CA ASP A 82 18.50 2.02 -14.17
C ASP A 82 17.00 2.18 -13.85
N GLN A 83 16.44 1.42 -12.91
CA GLN A 83 15.02 1.53 -12.53
C GLN A 83 14.72 2.86 -11.83
N PHE A 84 15.71 3.41 -11.11
CA PHE A 84 15.60 4.70 -10.42
C PHE A 84 15.36 5.83 -11.41
N SER A 85 16.15 5.90 -12.49
CA SER A 85 16.04 6.98 -13.48
C SER A 85 14.73 6.91 -14.24
N VAL A 86 14.29 5.70 -14.59
CA VAL A 86 13.01 5.48 -15.29
C VAL A 86 11.83 5.99 -14.46
N ALA A 87 11.71 5.57 -13.19
CA ALA A 87 10.62 6.02 -12.34
C ALA A 87 10.70 7.53 -12.04
N HIS A 88 11.90 8.06 -11.82
CA HIS A 88 12.11 9.48 -11.55
C HIS A 88 11.64 10.37 -12.70
N ASN A 89 12.04 10.05 -13.92
CA ASN A 89 11.73 10.88 -15.08
C ASN A 89 10.22 10.89 -15.37
N VAL A 90 9.54 9.75 -15.16
CA VAL A 90 8.07 9.68 -15.25
C VAL A 90 7.39 10.51 -14.16
N LEU A 91 7.92 10.55 -12.94
CA LEU A 91 7.37 11.42 -11.88
C LEU A 91 7.56 12.92 -12.21
N GLU A 92 8.70 13.31 -12.79
CA GLU A 92 8.93 14.69 -13.25
C GLU A 92 7.98 15.12 -14.37
N MET A 93 7.47 14.16 -15.15
CA MET A 93 6.41 14.40 -16.15
C MET A 93 5.02 14.61 -15.52
N GLY A 94 4.90 14.53 -14.20
CA GLY A 94 3.66 14.83 -13.46
C GLY A 94 2.71 13.65 -13.29
N PHE A 95 3.17 12.42 -13.54
CA PHE A 95 2.38 11.22 -13.28
C PHE A 95 2.21 10.95 -11.78
N ASP A 96 1.10 10.32 -11.42
CA ASP A 96 0.76 10.03 -10.03
C ASP A 96 1.81 9.12 -9.35
N PRO A 97 2.39 9.54 -8.21
CA PRO A 97 3.42 8.75 -7.54
C PRO A 97 2.98 7.37 -7.06
N LEU A 98 1.73 7.21 -6.62
CA LEU A 98 1.23 5.92 -6.12
C LEU A 98 1.06 4.91 -7.27
N ARG A 99 0.58 5.38 -8.42
CA ARG A 99 0.43 4.56 -9.64
C ARG A 99 1.78 4.14 -10.19
N VAL A 100 2.75 5.07 -10.26
CA VAL A 100 4.12 4.77 -10.68
C VAL A 100 4.75 3.70 -9.79
N LEU A 101 4.68 3.86 -8.46
CA LEU A 101 5.26 2.88 -7.53
C LEU A 101 4.57 1.53 -7.60
N SER A 102 3.24 1.51 -7.64
CA SER A 102 2.47 0.26 -7.71
C SER A 102 2.84 -0.55 -8.95
N LEU A 103 2.99 0.09 -10.11
CA LEU A 103 3.40 -0.59 -11.34
C LEU A 103 4.83 -1.13 -11.27
N VAL A 104 5.77 -0.31 -10.80
CA VAL A 104 7.18 -0.71 -10.67
C VAL A 104 7.31 -1.93 -9.74
N ASP A 105 6.61 -1.90 -8.61
CA ASP A 105 6.61 -2.98 -7.63
C ASP A 105 5.94 -4.23 -8.17
N ASN A 106 4.74 -4.09 -8.75
CA ASN A 106 3.98 -5.21 -9.28
C ASN A 106 4.71 -5.89 -10.43
N LYS A 107 5.36 -5.13 -11.33
CA LYS A 107 6.17 -5.72 -12.39
C LYS A 107 7.26 -6.61 -11.82
N TYR A 108 8.05 -6.09 -10.87
CA TYR A 108 9.12 -6.88 -10.28
C TYR A 108 8.59 -8.12 -9.54
N VAL A 109 7.49 -8.00 -8.79
CA VAL A 109 6.88 -9.12 -8.06
C VAL A 109 6.37 -10.20 -9.01
N LEU A 110 5.76 -9.81 -10.14
CA LEU A 110 5.11 -10.74 -11.08
C LEU A 110 6.08 -11.35 -12.09
N THR A 111 7.02 -10.56 -12.61
CA THR A 111 7.91 -10.98 -13.70
C THR A 111 9.36 -11.17 -13.26
N GLY A 112 9.74 -10.65 -12.09
CA GLY A 112 11.13 -10.59 -11.66
C GLY A 112 11.98 -9.61 -12.47
N THR A 113 11.36 -8.74 -13.28
CA THR A 113 12.07 -7.80 -14.16
C THR A 113 11.74 -6.34 -13.83
N HIS A 114 12.53 -5.44 -14.41
CA HIS A 114 12.44 -3.99 -14.23
C HIS A 114 12.02 -3.33 -15.54
N TYR A 115 11.45 -2.14 -15.43
CA TYR A 115 11.25 -1.25 -16.56
C TYR A 115 12.61 -0.74 -17.06
N LEU A 116 12.84 -0.87 -18.36
CA LEU A 116 14.12 -0.49 -18.98
C LEU A 116 14.06 0.89 -19.63
N SER A 117 12.87 1.47 -19.78
CA SER A 117 12.69 2.81 -20.31
C SER A 117 11.45 3.51 -19.74
N GLU A 118 11.47 4.84 -19.75
CA GLU A 118 10.30 5.67 -19.45
C GLU A 118 9.14 5.34 -20.38
N SER A 119 9.40 5.08 -21.66
CA SER A 119 8.36 4.74 -22.63
C SER A 119 7.61 3.46 -22.27
N GLU A 120 8.30 2.46 -21.70
CA GLU A 120 7.69 1.21 -21.25
C GLU A 120 6.80 1.45 -20.03
N LEU A 121 7.29 2.20 -19.03
CA LEU A 121 6.52 2.53 -17.83
C LEU A 121 5.32 3.44 -18.14
N ILE A 122 5.50 4.44 -19.00
CA ILE A 122 4.43 5.33 -19.46
C ILE A 122 3.39 4.54 -20.25
N SER A 123 3.80 3.58 -21.09
CA SER A 123 2.84 2.78 -21.84
C SER A 123 1.94 1.98 -20.91
N ASP A 124 2.48 1.37 -19.87
CA ASP A 124 1.70 0.61 -18.88
C ASP A 124 0.81 1.54 -18.03
N LEU A 125 1.32 2.71 -17.62
CA LEU A 125 0.53 3.74 -16.91
C LEU A 125 -0.67 4.20 -17.72
N LEU A 126 -0.45 4.49 -19.01
CA LEU A 126 -1.50 4.94 -19.91
C LEU A 126 -2.47 3.79 -20.25
N GLN A 127 -2.00 2.55 -20.39
CA GLN A 127 -2.91 1.41 -20.58
C GLN A 127 -3.87 1.27 -19.40
N LEU A 128 -3.39 1.42 -18.16
CA LEU A 128 -4.25 1.44 -16.98
C LEU A 128 -5.24 2.62 -16.99
N ASP A 129 -4.80 3.81 -17.41
CA ASP A 129 -5.70 4.96 -17.54
C ASP A 129 -6.77 4.73 -18.61
N TRP A 130 -6.43 4.04 -19.69
CA TRP A 130 -7.37 3.68 -20.74
C TRP A 130 -8.33 2.59 -20.28
N GLU A 131 -7.88 1.60 -19.51
CA GLU A 131 -8.76 0.59 -18.90
C GLU A 131 -9.70 1.20 -17.83
N GLU A 132 -9.22 2.17 -17.04
CA GLU A 132 -10.05 2.90 -16.07
C GLU A 132 -11.03 3.88 -16.75
N ASN A 133 -10.61 4.58 -17.82
CA ASN A 133 -11.46 5.54 -18.54
C ASN A 133 -12.33 4.93 -19.66
N SER A 134 -12.06 3.70 -20.10
CA SER A 134 -12.91 2.98 -21.09
C SER A 134 -14.08 2.25 -20.45
N VAL A 135 -14.19 2.28 -19.11
CA VAL A 135 -15.48 2.07 -18.45
C VAL A 135 -16.29 3.34 -18.68
N GLU A 136 -17.00 3.41 -19.81
CA GLU A 136 -18.18 4.27 -19.87
C GLU A 136 -19.03 3.92 -18.64
N GLU A 137 -19.17 4.85 -17.69
CA GLU A 137 -20.16 4.76 -16.62
C GLU A 137 -21.57 4.82 -17.24
N THR A 138 -21.95 3.77 -17.94
CA THR A 138 -23.35 3.45 -18.12
C THR A 138 -23.87 3.12 -16.72
N PRO A 139 -24.89 3.83 -16.21
CA PRO A 139 -25.44 3.51 -14.91
C PRO A 139 -25.91 2.06 -14.97
N LEU A 140 -25.20 1.18 -14.25
CA LEU A 140 -25.58 -0.22 -14.14
C LEU A 140 -27.05 -0.26 -13.68
N SER A 141 -27.87 -1.09 -14.33
CA SER A 141 -29.25 -1.27 -13.87
C SER A 141 -29.23 -1.68 -12.39
N THR A 142 -30.27 -1.31 -11.65
CA THR A 142 -30.40 -1.69 -10.24
C THR A 142 -30.29 -3.21 -10.03
N GLU A 143 -30.73 -3.99 -11.02
CA GLU A 143 -30.62 -5.45 -11.06
C GLU A 143 -29.15 -5.91 -11.16
N GLU A 144 -28.36 -5.27 -12.02
CA GLU A 144 -26.94 -5.59 -12.19
C GLU A 144 -26.12 -5.14 -10.97
N GLN A 145 -26.44 -3.98 -10.40
CA GLN A 145 -25.85 -3.52 -9.13
C GLN A 145 -26.12 -4.52 -8.00
N LEU A 146 -27.36 -5.00 -7.89
CA LEU A 146 -27.73 -6.01 -6.90
C LEU A 146 -26.95 -7.32 -7.11
N ARG A 147 -26.79 -7.75 -8.37
CA ARG A 147 -26.02 -8.95 -8.70
C ARG A 147 -24.56 -8.83 -8.29
N ARG A 148 -23.90 -7.69 -8.56
CA ARG A 148 -22.50 -7.46 -8.17
C ARG A 148 -22.33 -7.44 -6.65
N LEU A 149 -23.22 -6.77 -5.93
CA LEU A 149 -23.21 -6.74 -4.46
C LEU A 149 -23.43 -8.14 -3.86
N GLN A 150 -24.29 -8.95 -4.47
CA GLN A 150 -24.47 -10.35 -4.09
C GLN A 150 -23.19 -11.15 -4.36
N GLU A 151 -22.63 -11.05 -5.56
CA GLU A 151 -21.39 -11.75 -5.93
C GLU A 151 -20.25 -11.42 -4.95
N GLU A 152 -20.04 -10.16 -4.59
CA GLU A 152 -19.02 -9.73 -3.60
C GLU A 152 -19.22 -10.36 -2.22
N ARG A 153 -20.48 -10.60 -1.83
CA ARG A 153 -20.84 -11.23 -0.54
C ARG A 153 -20.87 -12.75 -0.61
N THR A 154 -20.79 -13.36 -1.78
CA THR A 154 -20.83 -14.82 -1.95
C THR A 154 -19.44 -15.45 -1.80
N CYS A 155 -19.38 -16.58 -1.11
CA CYS A 155 -18.19 -17.40 -0.94
C CYS A 155 -17.60 -17.80 -2.28
N LYS A 156 -16.32 -17.47 -2.51
CA LYS A 156 -15.63 -17.74 -3.78
C LYS A 156 -15.17 -19.21 -3.96
N VAL A 157 -15.54 -20.07 -3.01
CA VAL A 157 -15.18 -21.49 -3.03
C VAL A 157 -16.37 -22.34 -3.47
N CYS A 158 -17.53 -22.17 -2.82
CA CYS A 158 -18.75 -22.87 -3.21
C CYS A 158 -19.63 -22.06 -4.18
N MET A 159 -19.41 -20.75 -4.31
CA MET A 159 -20.23 -19.83 -5.11
C MET A 159 -21.72 -19.86 -4.73
N ASP A 160 -22.02 -20.15 -3.46
CA ASP A 160 -23.38 -20.42 -2.99
C ASP A 160 -23.71 -19.64 -1.71
N ARG A 161 -22.96 -19.90 -0.63
CA ARG A 161 -23.20 -19.28 0.69
C ARG A 161 -22.47 -17.96 0.85
N ASP A 162 -22.96 -17.09 1.73
CA ASP A 162 -22.30 -15.85 2.06
C ASP A 162 -20.92 -16.06 2.70
N VAL A 163 -19.98 -15.16 2.39
CA VAL A 163 -18.71 -15.04 3.09
C VAL A 163 -18.97 -14.75 4.57
N SER A 164 -18.27 -15.46 5.44
CA SER A 164 -18.48 -15.35 6.89
C SER A 164 -17.22 -15.64 7.68
N VAL A 165 -16.07 -15.78 7.02
CA VAL A 165 -14.79 -16.11 7.66
C VAL A 165 -13.67 -15.24 7.12
N VAL A 166 -12.94 -14.61 8.04
CA VAL A 166 -11.67 -13.91 7.80
C VAL A 166 -10.51 -14.85 8.11
N PHE A 167 -9.53 -14.93 7.21
CA PHE A 167 -8.32 -15.72 7.40
C PHE A 167 -7.18 -14.93 8.06
N VAL A 168 -6.57 -15.47 9.11
CA VAL A 168 -5.43 -14.87 9.81
C VAL A 168 -4.12 -15.54 9.35
N PRO A 169 -3.06 -14.77 9.03
CA PRO A 169 -2.92 -13.32 9.24
C PRO A 169 -3.31 -12.44 8.04
N CYS A 170 -3.74 -13.01 6.90
CA CYS A 170 -3.88 -12.21 5.67
C CYS A 170 -5.10 -11.29 5.59
N GLY A 171 -6.09 -11.45 6.48
CA GLY A 171 -7.27 -10.58 6.58
C GLY A 171 -8.34 -10.79 5.50
N HIS A 172 -8.16 -11.70 4.54
CA HIS A 172 -9.11 -11.86 3.44
C HIS A 172 -10.41 -12.56 3.87
N LEU A 173 -11.55 -11.95 3.55
CA LEU A 173 -12.92 -12.46 3.70
C LEU A 173 -13.41 -13.06 2.38
N VAL A 174 -13.24 -14.36 2.19
CA VAL A 174 -13.45 -15.01 0.88
C VAL A 174 -14.23 -16.32 0.94
N ALA A 175 -14.35 -16.91 2.13
CA ALA A 175 -14.98 -18.21 2.33
C ALA A 175 -16.18 -18.14 3.28
N CYS A 176 -17.15 -19.04 3.07
CA CYS A 176 -18.17 -19.33 4.06
C CYS A 176 -17.58 -20.23 5.16
N GLY A 177 -18.30 -20.33 6.29
CA GLY A 177 -17.90 -21.16 7.45
C GLY A 177 -17.59 -22.63 7.10
N GLU A 178 -18.30 -23.22 6.15
CA GLU A 178 -18.08 -24.63 5.76
C GLU A 178 -16.87 -24.80 4.85
N CYS A 179 -16.71 -23.92 3.86
CA CYS A 179 -15.58 -23.98 2.94
C CYS A 179 -14.25 -23.67 3.65
N ALA A 180 -14.26 -22.78 4.64
CA ALA A 180 -13.08 -22.42 5.42
C ALA A 180 -12.41 -23.63 6.11
N LEU A 181 -13.19 -24.63 6.55
CA LEU A 181 -12.67 -25.81 7.27
C LEU A 181 -11.70 -26.66 6.43
N ASN A 182 -11.84 -26.61 5.10
CA ASN A 182 -11.06 -27.43 4.18
C ASN A 182 -9.92 -26.65 3.51
N LEU A 183 -9.69 -25.40 3.91
CA LEU A 183 -8.67 -24.53 3.33
C LEU A 183 -7.44 -24.43 4.23
N ARG A 184 -6.27 -24.68 3.65
CA ARG A 184 -4.97 -24.45 4.30
C ARG A 184 -4.26 -23.19 3.80
N LEU A 185 -4.63 -22.72 2.61
CA LEU A 185 -4.11 -21.52 1.98
C LEU A 185 -5.28 -20.60 1.61
N CYS A 186 -5.07 -19.29 1.72
CA CYS A 186 -6.03 -18.29 1.28
C CYS A 186 -6.24 -18.35 -0.24
N PRO A 187 -7.48 -18.44 -0.76
CA PRO A 187 -7.76 -18.42 -2.20
C PRO A 187 -7.29 -17.16 -2.95
N ILE A 188 -7.18 -16.03 -2.25
CA ILE A 188 -6.81 -14.74 -2.86
C ILE A 188 -5.28 -14.60 -2.92
N CYS A 189 -4.62 -14.61 -1.76
CA CYS A 189 -3.20 -14.27 -1.66
C CYS A 189 -2.28 -15.48 -1.42
N ARG A 190 -2.84 -16.70 -1.36
CA ARG A 190 -2.12 -17.96 -1.08
C ARG A 190 -1.36 -18.02 0.24
N ALA A 191 -1.57 -17.07 1.14
CA ALA A 191 -1.00 -17.09 2.48
C ALA A 191 -1.49 -18.33 3.27
N VAL A 192 -0.61 -18.88 4.11
CA VAL A 192 -0.95 -19.99 5.01
C VAL A 192 -1.96 -19.51 6.05
N ILE A 193 -3.09 -20.21 6.12
CA ILE A 193 -4.16 -19.92 7.08
C ILE A 193 -3.75 -20.51 8.44
N ARG A 194 -3.54 -19.63 9.42
CA ARG A 194 -3.24 -20.03 10.80
C ARG A 194 -4.51 -20.14 11.64
N GLU A 195 -5.44 -19.23 11.43
CA GLU A 195 -6.71 -19.18 12.13
C GLU A 195 -7.82 -18.68 11.18
N SER A 196 -9.05 -19.10 11.46
CA SER A 196 -10.27 -18.71 10.73
C SER A 196 -11.26 -18.09 11.72
N VAL A 197 -11.52 -16.79 11.59
CA VAL A 197 -12.39 -16.03 12.49
C VAL A 197 -13.72 -15.79 11.82
N ARG A 198 -14.83 -16.20 12.47
CA ARG A 198 -16.18 -15.97 11.95
C ARG A 198 -16.59 -14.51 12.14
N THR A 199 -17.14 -13.90 11.09
CA THR A 199 -17.68 -12.53 11.12
C THR A 199 -19.20 -12.52 11.03
N PHE A 200 -19.81 -11.50 11.63
CA PHE A 200 -21.24 -11.23 11.52
C PHE A 200 -21.40 -9.89 10.82
N MET A 201 -21.92 -9.90 9.59
CA MET A 201 -22.23 -8.69 8.84
C MET A 201 -23.62 -8.20 9.26
N SER A 202 -23.72 -6.94 9.68
CA SER A 202 -24.95 -6.26 10.12
C SER A 202 -25.67 -5.58 8.97
#